data_AF-A0A2S9PWP9-F1
#
_entry.id   AF-A0A2S9PWP9-F1
#
_cell.length_a   1.000
_cell.length_b   1.000
_cell.length_c   1.000
_cell.angle_alpha   90.00
_cell.angle_beta   90.00
_cell.angle_gamma   90.00
#
_symmetry.space_group_name_H-M   'P 1'
#
loop_
_entity.id
_entity.type
_entity.pdbx_description
1 polymer ?
#
loop_
_entity_poly.entity_id
_entity_poly.type
_entity_poly.pdbx_seq_one_letter_code
_entity_poly.pdbx_strand_id
1 'polypeptide(L)'
;MSALPLPLSTLCALACEPSLLPRVRMAIAVVAQEVFVEPVETPGYPLRWNLAKTVLSPTEAQALAMMVGLVVSPPLMIAAAAAGTTDPVAMAAAISDEQLLAAIRVGWNPVAGVSPSAATETPPPGT
;
A
#
# COMPACT_ATOMS: atom_id res chain seq x y z
N MET A 1 -1.23 -8.98 -23.68
CA MET A 1 -1.77 -8.16 -22.58
C MET A 1 -2.61 -9.08 -21.73
N SER A 2 -2.18 -9.41 -20.50
CA SER A 2 -3.04 -10.18 -19.59
C SER A 2 -4.30 -9.37 -19.33
N ALA A 3 -5.47 -9.99 -19.51
CA ALA A 3 -6.73 -9.34 -19.18
C ALA A 3 -6.71 -8.97 -17.69
N LEU A 4 -7.13 -7.75 -17.37
CA LEU A 4 -7.33 -7.37 -15.97
C LEU A 4 -8.39 -8.31 -15.36
N PRO A 5 -8.19 -8.78 -14.11
CA PRO A 5 -9.15 -9.66 -13.45
C PRO A 5 -10.50 -8.99 -13.19
N LEU A 6 -10.53 -7.65 -13.21
CA LEU A 6 -11.72 -6.83 -13.04
C LEU A 6 -11.75 -5.72 -14.11
N PRO A 7 -12.94 -5.31 -14.60
CA PRO A 7 -13.07 -4.14 -15.46
C PRO A 7 -12.50 -2.88 -14.80
N LEU A 8 -11.91 -1.97 -15.59
CA LEU A 8 -11.35 -0.73 -15.07
C LEU A 8 -12.42 0.14 -14.37
N SER A 9 -13.65 0.16 -14.88
CA SER A 9 -14.78 0.85 -14.23
C SER A 9 -15.07 0.32 -12.83
N THR A 10 -14.96 -0.99 -12.62
CA THR A 10 -15.13 -1.64 -11.31
C THR A 10 -13.99 -1.27 -10.36
N LEU A 11 -12.75 -1.25 -10.84
CA LEU A 11 -11.60 -0.80 -10.05
C LEU A 11 -11.73 0.69 -9.66
N CYS A 12 -12.22 1.54 -10.57
CA CYS A 12 -12.50 2.94 -10.26
C CYS A 12 -13.58 3.08 -9.18
N ALA A 13 -14.67 2.31 -9.29
CA ALA A 13 -15.74 2.34 -8.27
C ALA A 13 -15.21 1.90 -6.90
N LEU A 14 -14.41 0.83 -6.85
CA LEU A 14 -13.78 0.35 -5.63
C LEU A 14 -12.78 1.37 -5.04
N ALA A 15 -12.02 2.07 -5.88
CA ALA A 15 -11.11 3.12 -5.42
C ALA A 15 -11.83 4.35 -4.85
N CYS A 16 -13.09 4.57 -5.20
CA CYS A 16 -13.93 5.62 -4.65
C CYS A 16 -14.80 5.16 -3.46
N GLU A 17 -14.70 3.88 -3.05
CA GLU A 17 -15.56 3.30 -2.02
C GLU A 17 -15.26 3.89 -0.63
N PRO A 18 -16.21 4.61 0.00
CA PRO A 18 -15.95 5.34 1.24
C PRO A 18 -15.53 4.46 2.42
N SER A 19 -16.01 3.21 2.48
CA SER A 19 -15.71 2.29 3.58
C SER A 19 -14.24 1.84 3.63
N LEU A 20 -13.50 1.92 2.52
CA LEU A 20 -12.06 1.58 2.48
C LEU A 20 -11.17 2.69 3.04
N LEU A 21 -11.57 3.95 2.89
CA LEU A 21 -10.77 5.11 3.24
C LEU A 21 -10.23 5.09 4.68
N PRO A 22 -11.07 4.92 5.74
CA PRO A 22 -10.55 4.89 7.11
C PRO A 22 -9.62 3.71 7.36
N ARG A 23 -9.84 2.56 6.71
CA ARG A 23 -9.01 1.36 6.83
C ARG A 23 -7.62 1.59 6.23
N VAL A 24 -7.58 2.20 5.03
CA VAL A 24 -6.33 2.60 4.38
C VAL A 24 -5.55 3.61 5.21
N ARG A 25 -6.23 4.61 5.78
CA ARG A 25 -5.59 5.59 6.69
C ARG A 25 -4.93 4.89 7.89
N MET A 26 -5.65 3.96 8.51
CA MET A 26 -5.11 3.21 9.65
C MET A 26 -3.92 2.35 9.23
N ALA A 27 -4.03 1.63 8.11
CA ALA A 27 -2.96 0.76 7.62
C ALA A 27 -1.70 1.56 7.23
N ILE A 28 -1.83 2.77 6.66
CA ILE A 28 -0.71 3.68 6.40
C ILE A 28 -0.03 4.07 7.72
N ALA A 29 -0.81 4.47 8.73
CA ALA A 29 -0.27 4.86 10.03
C ALA A 29 0.44 3.69 10.72
N VAL A 30 -0.08 2.46 10.61
CA VAL A 30 0.57 1.25 11.13
C VAL A 30 1.91 1.00 10.45
N VAL A 31 1.99 1.04 9.12
CA VAL A 31 3.26 0.85 8.40
C VAL A 31 4.25 1.98 8.69
N ALA A 32 3.78 3.22 8.86
CA ALA A 32 4.65 4.32 9.28
C ALA A 32 5.26 4.06 10.67
N GLN A 33 4.48 3.51 11.61
CA GLN A 33 4.97 3.12 12.94
C GLN A 33 5.98 1.98 12.87
N GLU A 34 5.77 0.99 12.00
CA GLU A 34 6.75 -0.08 11.76
C GLU A 34 8.09 0.49 11.31
N VAL A 35 8.08 1.45 10.39
CA VAL A 35 9.30 2.12 9.90
C VAL A 35 10.00 2.92 11.00
N PHE A 36 9.28 3.45 11.99
CA PHE A 36 9.90 4.16 13.11
C PHE A 36 10.72 3.28 14.06
N VAL A 37 10.51 1.96 14.01
CA VAL A 37 11.25 0.99 14.82
C VAL A 37 12.15 0.09 13.98
N GLU A 38 12.26 0.35 12.67
CA GLU A 38 13.18 -0.38 11.78
C GLU A 38 14.65 -0.05 12.11
N PRO A 39 15.58 -1.02 11.97
CA PRO A 39 17.01 -0.76 12.07
C PRO A 39 17.45 0.30 11.05
N VAL A 40 18.40 1.16 11.44
CA VAL A 40 18.91 2.24 10.57
C VAL A 40 19.68 1.70 9.37
N GLU A 41 20.16 0.46 9.47
CA GLU A 41 20.82 -0.30 8.42
C GLU A 41 19.84 -0.84 7.36
N THR A 42 18.52 -0.67 7.57
CA THR A 42 17.51 -1.09 6.60
C THR A 42 17.76 -0.36 5.27
N PRO A 43 17.80 -1.08 4.13
CA PRO A 43 18.01 -0.47 2.84
C PRO A 43 17.01 0.66 2.53
N GLY A 44 17.53 1.84 2.17
CA GLY A 44 16.72 3.03 1.90
C GLY A 44 16.11 3.69 3.15
N TYR A 45 16.55 3.33 4.36
CA TYR A 45 15.99 3.82 5.63
C TYR A 45 15.77 5.34 5.70
N PRO A 46 16.72 6.22 5.31
CA PRO A 46 16.49 7.67 5.38
C PRO A 46 15.26 8.13 4.57
N LEU A 47 15.03 7.52 3.40
CA LEU A 47 13.89 7.82 2.55
C LEU A 47 12.59 7.24 3.12
N ARG A 48 12.62 5.97 3.57
CA ARG A 48 11.48 5.29 4.22
C ARG A 48 11.01 6.07 5.45
N TRP A 49 11.95 6.47 6.30
CA TRP A 49 11.71 7.26 7.51
C TRP A 49 11.15 8.64 7.19
N ASN A 50 11.69 9.32 6.17
CA ASN A 50 11.16 10.61 5.73
C ASN A 50 9.71 10.50 5.28
N LEU A 51 9.35 9.46 4.51
CA LEU A 51 7.96 9.20 4.18
C LEU A 51 7.12 8.97 5.44
N ALA A 52 7.57 8.11 6.37
CA ALA A 52 6.85 7.81 7.61
C ALA A 52 6.49 9.07 8.40
N LYS A 53 7.42 10.03 8.54
CA LYS A 53 7.15 11.32 9.18
C LYS A 53 6.03 12.11 8.52
N THR A 54 5.88 12.03 7.20
CA THR A 54 4.84 12.77 6.46
C THR A 54 3.46 12.13 6.52
N VAL A 55 3.38 10.84 6.85
CA VAL A 55 2.13 10.06 6.80
C VAL A 55 1.79 9.35 8.12
N LEU A 56 2.44 9.71 9.23
CA LEU A 56 2.11 9.19 10.56
C LEU A 56 0.66 9.49 10.97
N SER A 57 0.17 10.67 10.59
CA SER A 57 -1.23 11.09 10.75
C SER A 57 -1.80 11.40 9.36
N PRO A 58 -2.10 10.36 8.55
CA PRO A 58 -2.43 10.56 7.16
C PRO A 58 -3.76 11.31 7.02
N THR A 59 -3.71 12.39 6.24
CA THR A 59 -4.90 13.13 5.82
C THR A 59 -5.75 12.29 4.88
N GLU A 60 -7.01 12.65 4.73
CA GLU A 60 -7.89 12.02 3.75
C GLU A 60 -7.35 12.14 2.32
N ALA A 61 -6.83 13.32 1.93
CA ALA A 61 -6.24 13.53 0.62
C ALA A 61 -5.05 12.60 0.34
N GLN A 62 -4.19 12.36 1.33
CA GLN A 62 -3.07 11.43 1.20
C GLN A 62 -3.54 9.98 1.02
N ALA A 63 -4.54 9.55 1.79
CA ALA A 63 -5.09 8.20 1.65
C ALA A 63 -5.80 7.99 0.31
N LEU A 64 -6.55 8.99 -0.17
CA LEU A 64 -7.16 8.96 -1.50
C LEU A 64 -6.12 8.87 -2.61
N ALA A 65 -5.00 9.60 -2.50
CA ALA A 65 -3.91 9.53 -3.47
C ALA A 65 -3.27 8.13 -3.54
N MET A 66 -3.21 7.39 -2.43
CA MET A 66 -2.68 6.02 -2.38
C MET A 66 -3.70 4.96 -2.79
N MET A 67 -5.00 5.25 -2.68
CA MET A 67 -6.10 4.30 -2.91
C MET A 67 -6.06 3.66 -4.29
N VAL A 68 -5.79 4.46 -5.34
CA VAL A 68 -5.73 3.96 -6.73
C VAL A 68 -4.64 2.90 -6.87
N GLY A 69 -3.44 3.17 -6.35
CA GLY A 69 -2.32 2.22 -6.38
C GLY A 69 -2.59 0.95 -5.57
N LEU A 70 -3.31 1.08 -4.46
CA LEU A 70 -3.69 -0.05 -3.61
C LEU A 70 -4.71 -0.95 -4.30
N VAL A 71 -5.79 -0.39 -4.86
CA VAL A 71 -6.85 -1.17 -5.51
C VAL A 71 -6.35 -1.94 -6.72
N VAL A 72 -5.35 -1.42 -7.45
CA VAL A 72 -4.72 -2.13 -8.57
C VAL A 72 -3.57 -3.06 -8.13
N SER A 73 -3.28 -3.16 -6.84
CA SER A 73 -2.30 -4.12 -6.35
C SER A 73 -2.85 -5.56 -6.49
N PRO A 74 -2.02 -6.53 -6.92
CA PRO A 74 -2.47 -7.91 -7.09
C PRO A 74 -3.22 -8.51 -5.89
N PRO A 75 -2.78 -8.36 -4.62
CA PRO A 75 -3.51 -8.96 -3.50
C PRO A 75 -4.92 -8.39 -3.33
N LEU A 76 -5.10 -7.08 -3.53
CA LEU A 76 -6.41 -6.44 -3.41
C LEU A 76 -7.31 -6.75 -4.61
N MET A 77 -6.76 -6.76 -5.83
CA MET A 77 -7.53 -7.14 -7.01
C MET A 77 -8.05 -8.58 -6.91
N ILE A 78 -7.23 -9.51 -6.42
CA ILE A 78 -7.63 -10.92 -6.24
C ILE A 78 -8.70 -11.03 -5.15
N ALA A 79 -8.54 -10.34 -4.02
CA ALA A 79 -9.52 -10.33 -2.93
C ALA A 79 -10.86 -9.74 -3.39
N ALA A 80 -10.82 -8.61 -4.07
CA ALA A 80 -12.00 -7.94 -4.61
C ALA A 80 -12.71 -8.81 -5.67
N ALA A 81 -11.95 -9.48 -6.55
CA ALA A 81 -12.52 -10.40 -7.54
C ALA A 81 -13.14 -11.64 -6.90
N ALA A 82 -12.59 -12.13 -5.78
CA ALA A 82 -13.12 -13.27 -5.04
C ALA A 82 -14.49 -13.01 -4.42
N ALA A 83 -14.91 -11.74 -4.30
CA ALA A 83 -16.26 -11.38 -3.88
C ALA A 83 -17.34 -11.88 -4.87
N GLY A 84 -16.98 -12.18 -6.13
CA GLY A 84 -17.91 -12.69 -7.15
C GLY A 84 -18.99 -11.68 -7.56
N THR A 85 -18.79 -10.40 -7.27
CA THR A 85 -19.71 -9.29 -7.52
C THR A 85 -18.94 -8.06 -7.98
N THR A 86 -19.64 -7.13 -8.65
CA THR A 86 -19.11 -5.81 -9.05
C THR A 86 -19.63 -4.68 -8.16
N ASP A 87 -20.33 -5.00 -7.07
CA ASP A 87 -20.73 -4.03 -6.06
C ASP A 87 -19.51 -3.58 -5.23
N PRO A 88 -19.11 -2.29 -5.28
CA PRO A 88 -17.91 -1.81 -4.61
C PRO A 88 -17.94 -2.03 -3.09
N VAL A 89 -19.12 -1.97 -2.46
CA VAL A 89 -19.26 -2.18 -1.01
C VAL A 89 -18.90 -3.63 -0.64
N ALA A 90 -19.46 -4.60 -1.36
CA ALA A 90 -19.15 -6.02 -1.15
C ALA A 90 -17.68 -6.34 -1.48
N MET A 91 -17.11 -5.74 -2.54
CA MET A 91 -15.71 -5.90 -2.90
C MET A 91 -14.77 -5.33 -1.84
N ALA A 92 -15.08 -4.17 -1.28
CA ALA A 92 -14.35 -3.55 -0.18
C ALA A 92 -14.38 -4.41 1.10
N ALA A 93 -15.53 -5.02 1.40
CA ALA A 93 -15.68 -5.92 2.53
C ALA A 93 -14.87 -7.23 2.38
N ALA A 94 -14.59 -7.66 1.14
CA ALA A 94 -13.79 -8.85 0.86
C ALA A 94 -12.27 -8.65 1.04
N ILE A 95 -11.81 -7.39 1.02
CA ILE A 95 -10.41 -7.06 1.28
C ILE A 95 -10.16 -7.16 2.79
N SER A 96 -9.16 -7.94 3.21
CA SER A 96 -8.76 -8.04 4.63
C SER A 96 -7.79 -6.93 5.04
N ASP A 97 -7.67 -6.66 6.34
CA ASP A 97 -6.73 -5.67 6.86
C ASP A 97 -5.27 -6.11 6.64
N GLU A 98 -4.99 -7.41 6.73
CA GLU A 98 -3.67 -7.98 6.44
C GLU A 98 -3.26 -7.77 4.98
N GLN A 99 -4.21 -7.86 4.05
CA GLN A 99 -3.98 -7.59 2.63
C GLN A 99 -3.69 -6.10 2.40
N LEU A 100 -4.40 -5.20 3.09
CA LEU A 100 -4.10 -3.76 3.06
C LEU A 100 -2.69 -3.47 3.57
N LEU A 101 -2.34 -4.01 4.74
CA LEU A 101 -1.00 -3.85 5.32
C LEU A 101 0.08 -4.41 4.37
N ALA A 102 -0.12 -5.60 3.83
CA ALA A 102 0.82 -6.20 2.88
C ALA A 102 1.00 -5.34 1.62
N ALA A 103 -0.10 -4.84 1.04
CA ALA A 103 -0.05 -3.98 -0.14
C ALA A 103 0.69 -2.66 0.14
N ILE A 104 0.44 -2.04 1.29
CA ILE A 104 1.12 -0.79 1.68
C ILE A 104 2.62 -1.04 1.93
N ARG A 105 2.99 -2.12 2.62
CA ARG A 105 4.40 -2.48 2.84
C ARG A 105 5.15 -2.67 1.53
N VAL A 106 4.54 -3.35 0.56
CA VAL A 106 5.11 -3.54 -0.79
C VAL A 106 5.25 -2.20 -1.52
N GLY A 107 4.23 -1.34 -1.45
CA GLY A 107 4.23 -0.02 -2.08
C GLY A 107 5.16 1.01 -1.41
N TRP A 108 5.58 0.77 -0.17
CA TRP A 108 6.30 1.76 0.63
C TRP A 108 7.61 2.21 0.01
N ASN A 109 8.44 1.26 -0.44
CA ASN A 109 9.73 1.55 -1.05
C ASN A 109 9.61 2.40 -2.33
N PRO A 110 8.78 2.01 -3.32
CA PRO A 110 8.51 2.85 -4.49
C PRO A 110 8.01 4.25 -4.14
N VAL A 111 7.07 4.38 -3.20
CA VAL A 111 6.51 5.69 -2.80
C VAL A 111 7.56 6.55 -2.10
N ALA A 112 8.44 5.95 -1.31
CA ALA A 112 9.56 6.64 -0.67
C ALA A 112 10.69 7.01 -1.66
N GLY A 113 10.63 6.55 -2.91
CA GLY A 113 11.69 6.75 -3.90
C GLY A 113 12.91 5.83 -3.72
N VAL A 114 12.76 4.74 -2.96
CA VAL A 114 13.81 3.72 -2.82
C VAL A 114 13.87 2.91 -4.10
N SER A 115 14.97 3.04 -4.84
CA SER A 115 15.21 2.26 -6.06
C SER A 115 15.40 0.76 -5.73
N PRO A 116 14.99 -0.16 -6.62
CA PRO A 116 15.16 -1.60 -6.39
C PRO A 116 16.62 -2.01 -6.11
N SER A 117 17.59 -1.31 -6.72
CA SER A 117 19.03 -1.54 -6.51
C SER A 117 19.50 -1.14 -5.11
N ALA A 118 18.92 -0.10 -4.53
CA ALA A 118 19.28 0.37 -3.19
C ALA A 118 18.75 -0.57 -2.10
N ALA A 119 17.75 -1.41 -2.41
CA ALA A 119 17.19 -2.39 -1.48
C ALA A 119 18.11 -3.61 -1.24
N THR A 120 19.14 -3.80 -2.07
CA THR A 120 20.00 -5.00 -2.08
C THR A 120 21.42 -4.75 -1.57
N GLU A 121 21.80 -3.51 -1.26
CA GLU A 121 23.12 -3.20 -0.71
C GLU A 121 23.23 -3.69 0.74
N THR A 122 23.69 -4.94 0.87
CA THR A 122 24.35 -5.44 2.08
C THR A 122 25.68 -4.69 2.22
N PRO A 123 26.03 -4.10 3.37
CA PRO A 123 27.29 -3.40 3.52
C PRO A 123 28.46 -4.37 3.30
N PRO A 124 29.54 -3.96 2.61
CA PRO A 124 30.70 -4.82 2.42
C PRO A 124 31.33 -5.16 3.79
N PRO A 125 31.86 -6.38 3.97
CA PRO A 125 32.52 -6.75 5.21
C PRO A 125 33.83 -5.96 5.35
N GLY A 126 33.85 -5.00 6.28
CA GLY A 126 35.05 -4.46 6.90
C GLY A 126 35.93 -3.55 6.03
N THR A 127 36.05 -2.30 6.46
CA THR A 127 37.30 -1.52 6.35
C THR A 127 37.71 -1.07 7.73
#